data_AF-A0A2I0N2V9-F1
#
_entry.id   AF-A0A2I0N2V9-F1
#
_cell.length_a   1.000
_cell.length_b   1.000
_cell.length_c   1.000
_cell.angle_alpha   90.00
_cell.angle_beta   90.00
_cell.angle_gamma   90.00
#
_symmetry.space_group_name_H-M   'P 1'
#
loop_
_entity.id
_entity.type
_entity.pdbx_description
1 polymer ?
#
loop_
_entity_poly.entity_id
_entity_poly.type
_entity_poly.pdbx_seq_one_letter_code
_entity_poly.pdbx_strand_id
1 'polypeptide(L)'
;MGVAEGFFGSLAEAHGFPYNQIPTKMFKPQAGGLGLATLCGSLGVAAFCIGSVVDPKDAPALVKELYEWYKKFPFPKYQPEYQGALETTVADSYLCSDSVGKFMEKMKVPYTDPKRKARCAGNAADVTRYMVEMLNRHFKVS
;
A
#
# COMPACT_ATOMS: atom_id res chain seq x y z
N MET A 1 -8.32 3.19 -0.94
CA MET A 1 -8.15 4.65 -0.87
C MET A 1 -6.81 5.02 -0.25
N GLY A 2 -6.41 4.45 0.90
CA GLY A 2 -5.15 4.78 1.61
C GLY A 2 -3.94 5.16 0.73
N VAL A 3 -3.48 4.27 -0.16
CA VAL A 3 -2.32 4.57 -1.04
C VAL A 3 -2.60 5.70 -2.05
N ALA A 4 -3.78 5.69 -2.68
CA ALA A 4 -4.14 6.71 -3.68
C ALA A 4 -4.26 8.10 -3.05
N GLU A 5 -4.90 8.21 -1.88
CA GLU A 5 -4.98 9.46 -1.13
C GLU A 5 -3.61 9.91 -0.65
N GLY A 6 -2.84 8.99 -0.04
CA GLY A 6 -1.51 9.30 0.47
C GLY A 6 -0.52 9.77 -0.62
N PHE A 7 -0.72 9.36 -1.87
CA PHE A 7 0.11 9.79 -2.99
C PHE A 7 -0.53 10.93 -3.80
N PHE A 8 -1.63 10.67 -4.51
CA PHE A 8 -2.29 11.66 -5.36
C PHE A 8 -2.93 12.79 -4.57
N GLY A 9 -3.52 12.50 -3.40
CA GLY A 9 -4.06 13.54 -2.52
C GLY A 9 -2.97 14.49 -2.05
N SER A 10 -1.86 13.96 -1.53
CA SER A 10 -0.70 14.77 -1.13
C SER A 10 -0.13 15.61 -2.28
N LEU A 11 -0.01 15.04 -3.48
CA LEU A 11 0.45 15.78 -4.67
C LEU A 11 -0.57 16.83 -5.13
N ALA A 12 -1.87 16.54 -5.01
CA ALA A 12 -2.94 17.50 -5.32
C ALA A 12 -2.92 18.69 -4.35
N GLU A 13 -2.70 18.45 -3.06
CA GLU A 13 -2.55 19.51 -2.05
C GLU A 13 -1.30 20.36 -2.29
N ALA A 14 -0.16 19.74 -2.62
CA ALA A 14 1.10 20.44 -2.81
C ALA A 14 1.23 21.17 -4.16
N HIS A 15 0.67 20.59 -5.24
CA HIS A 15 0.94 21.03 -6.61
C HIS A 15 -0.32 21.28 -7.46
N GLY A 16 -1.51 20.88 -7.00
CA GLY A 16 -2.74 21.06 -7.74
C GLY A 16 -2.80 20.22 -9.01
N PHE A 17 -2.84 20.86 -10.18
CA PHE A 17 -2.92 20.18 -11.47
C PHE A 17 -1.57 19.51 -11.83
N PRO A 18 -1.57 18.29 -12.42
CA PRO A 18 -2.72 17.48 -12.84
C PRO A 18 -3.29 16.56 -11.75
N TYR A 19 -2.66 16.48 -10.59
CA TYR A 19 -2.97 15.48 -9.55
C TYR A 19 -4.36 15.65 -8.92
N ASN A 20 -4.83 16.89 -8.80
CA ASN A 20 -6.18 17.18 -8.29
C ASN A 20 -7.32 16.74 -9.24
N GLN A 21 -7.00 16.30 -10.46
CA GLN A 21 -7.99 15.74 -11.40
C GLN A 21 -8.13 14.22 -11.27
N ILE A 22 -7.29 13.55 -10.49
CA ILE A 22 -7.34 12.10 -10.32
C ILE A 22 -8.36 11.76 -9.23
N PRO A 23 -9.50 11.13 -9.58
CA PRO A 23 -10.52 10.81 -8.59
C PRO A 23 -10.09 9.57 -7.78
N THR A 24 -9.34 9.76 -6.70
CA THR A 24 -8.79 8.71 -5.80
C THR A 24 -9.80 7.61 -5.41
N LYS A 25 -11.09 7.95 -5.31
CA LYS A 25 -12.18 6.98 -5.07
C LYS A 25 -12.25 5.86 -6.13
N MET A 26 -11.74 6.09 -7.35
CA MET A 26 -11.68 5.09 -8.43
C MET A 26 -10.87 3.84 -8.02
N PHE A 27 -9.97 3.97 -7.05
CA PHE A 27 -9.17 2.87 -6.53
C PHE A 27 -9.85 2.08 -5.42
N LYS A 28 -11.08 2.45 -5.00
CA LYS A 28 -11.83 1.70 -3.98
C LYS A 28 -12.02 0.21 -4.31
N PRO A 29 -12.30 -0.20 -5.57
CA PRO A 29 -12.46 -1.62 -5.92
C PRO A 29 -11.23 -2.49 -5.62
N GLN A 30 -10.03 -1.91 -5.51
CA GLN A 30 -8.81 -2.67 -5.16
C GLN A 30 -8.83 -3.28 -3.75
N ALA A 31 -9.76 -2.84 -2.89
CA ALA A 31 -9.91 -3.38 -1.54
C ALA A 31 -10.11 -4.90 -1.57
N GLY A 32 -9.41 -5.61 -0.67
CA GLY A 32 -9.50 -7.07 -0.59
C GLY A 32 -8.98 -7.81 -1.83
N GLY A 33 -8.11 -7.18 -2.64
CA GLY A 33 -7.60 -7.76 -3.88
C GLY A 33 -8.71 -7.97 -4.90
N LEU A 34 -9.38 -6.86 -5.24
CA LEU A 34 -10.58 -6.83 -6.10
C LEU A 34 -11.77 -7.62 -5.53
N GLY A 35 -11.85 -7.74 -4.20
CA GLY A 35 -12.82 -8.61 -3.52
C GLY A 35 -12.59 -10.11 -3.70
N LEU A 36 -11.57 -10.51 -4.49
CA LEU A 36 -11.24 -11.89 -4.83
C LEU A 36 -10.02 -12.42 -4.06
N ALA A 37 -9.53 -11.65 -3.08
CA ALA A 37 -8.34 -11.95 -2.30
C ALA A 37 -7.05 -12.15 -3.12
N THR A 38 -7.01 -11.55 -4.32
CA THR A 38 -5.87 -11.60 -5.25
C THR A 38 -4.73 -10.65 -4.84
N LEU A 39 -4.09 -9.93 -5.76
CA LEU A 39 -3.02 -8.97 -5.44
C LEU A 39 -3.49 -8.00 -4.33
N CYS A 40 -2.65 -7.79 -3.30
CA CYS A 40 -2.95 -6.84 -2.24
C CYS A 40 -3.30 -5.47 -2.83
N GLY A 41 -4.44 -4.91 -2.44
CA GLY A 41 -4.94 -3.65 -3.00
C GLY A 41 -3.94 -2.50 -2.85
N SER A 42 -3.15 -2.47 -1.78
CA SER A 42 -2.09 -1.48 -1.59
C SER A 42 -1.02 -1.57 -2.69
N LEU A 43 -0.63 -2.78 -3.09
CA LEU A 43 0.32 -3.01 -4.18
C LEU A 43 -0.27 -2.63 -5.53
N GLY A 44 -1.51 -3.04 -5.79
CA GLY A 44 -2.20 -2.71 -7.05
C GLY A 44 -2.31 -1.21 -7.26
N VAL A 45 -2.71 -0.46 -6.22
CA VAL A 45 -2.79 1.01 -6.29
C VAL A 45 -1.41 1.64 -6.43
N ALA A 46 -0.40 1.17 -5.67
CA ALA A 46 0.95 1.69 -5.76
C ALA A 46 1.55 1.54 -7.16
N ALA A 47 1.27 0.45 -7.88
CA ALA A 47 1.71 0.28 -9.25
C ALA A 47 1.15 1.37 -10.20
N PHE A 48 -0.12 1.75 -10.03
CA PHE A 48 -0.71 2.86 -10.80
C PHE A 48 -0.08 4.22 -10.41
N CYS A 49 0.20 4.44 -9.12
CA CYS A 49 0.90 5.64 -8.67
C CYS A 49 2.31 5.75 -9.29
N ILE A 50 3.09 4.67 -9.29
CA ILE A 50 4.41 4.61 -9.92
C ILE A 50 4.29 4.92 -11.42
N GLY A 51 3.41 4.23 -12.14
CA GLY A 51 3.22 4.43 -13.58
C GLY A 51 2.69 5.82 -13.97
N SER A 52 2.15 6.59 -13.02
CA SER A 52 1.68 7.96 -13.28
C SER A 52 2.79 9.01 -13.32
N VAL A 53 3.97 8.71 -12.78
CA VAL A 53 5.08 9.67 -12.68
C VAL A 53 6.41 9.15 -13.24
N VAL A 54 6.57 7.82 -13.37
CA VAL A 54 7.80 7.18 -13.87
C VAL A 54 7.69 6.87 -15.35
N ASP A 55 8.80 7.01 -16.09
CA ASP A 55 8.90 6.60 -17.49
C ASP A 55 8.45 5.12 -17.64
N PRO A 56 7.58 4.79 -18.61
CA PRO A 56 7.09 3.42 -18.82
C PRO A 56 8.20 2.36 -18.95
N LYS A 57 9.41 2.73 -19.39
CA LYS A 57 10.54 1.79 -19.50
C LYS A 57 11.10 1.39 -18.14
N ASP A 58 11.02 2.28 -17.14
CA ASP A 58 11.63 2.10 -15.82
C ASP A 58 10.61 1.61 -14.78
N ALA A 59 9.34 1.99 -14.94
CA ALA A 59 8.26 1.64 -14.01
C ALA A 59 8.18 0.15 -13.63
N PRO A 60 8.33 -0.83 -14.56
CA PRO A 60 8.28 -2.26 -14.21
C PRO A 60 9.35 -2.69 -13.20
N ALA A 61 10.56 -2.11 -13.28
CA ALA A 61 11.65 -2.43 -12.35
C ALA A 61 11.33 -1.93 -10.93
N LEU A 62 10.78 -0.72 -10.81
CA LEU A 62 10.39 -0.13 -9.53
C LEU A 62 9.21 -0.86 -8.90
N VAL A 63 8.20 -1.25 -9.69
CA VAL A 63 7.08 -2.06 -9.22
C VAL A 63 7.59 -3.42 -8.70
N LYS A 64 8.54 -4.04 -9.40
CA LYS A 64 9.16 -5.28 -8.94
C LYS A 64 9.92 -5.09 -7.63
N GLU A 65 10.68 -4.01 -7.46
CA GLU A 65 11.36 -3.69 -6.21
C GLU A 65 10.36 -3.57 -5.05
N LEU A 66 9.28 -2.79 -5.22
CA LEU A 66 8.23 -2.64 -4.22
C LEU A 66 7.62 -4.01 -3.83
N TYR A 67 7.36 -4.88 -4.80
CA TYR A 67 6.76 -6.19 -4.54
C TYR A 67 7.71 -7.13 -3.80
N GLU A 68 9.01 -7.10 -4.13
CA GLU A 68 10.03 -7.87 -3.42
C GLU A 68 10.24 -7.38 -1.99
N TRP A 69 10.20 -6.06 -1.76
CA TRP A 69 10.22 -5.48 -0.42
C TRP A 69 8.99 -5.89 0.39
N TYR A 70 7.80 -5.78 -0.20
CA TYR A 70 6.53 -6.11 0.47
C TYR A 70 6.51 -7.53 1.02
N LYS A 71 7.03 -8.50 0.27
CA LYS A 71 7.08 -9.90 0.74
C LYS A 71 7.88 -10.08 2.02
N LYS A 72 8.86 -9.22 2.30
CA LYS A 72 9.82 -9.34 3.40
C LYS A 72 9.52 -8.39 4.56
N PHE A 73 8.73 -7.34 4.31
CA PHE A 73 8.49 -6.32 5.30
C PHE A 73 7.48 -6.79 6.37
N PRO A 74 7.77 -6.60 7.67
CA PRO A 74 6.87 -6.98 8.76
C PRO A 74 5.79 -5.90 8.97
N PHE A 75 4.60 -6.10 8.39
CA PHE A 75 3.47 -5.19 8.48
C PHE A 75 2.58 -5.44 9.70
N PRO A 76 1.94 -4.41 10.28
CA PRO A 76 2.12 -2.98 9.98
C PRO A 76 3.23 -2.36 10.86
N LYS A 77 4.01 -1.42 10.33
CA LYS A 77 4.91 -0.58 11.14
C LYS A 77 4.26 0.75 11.50
N TYR A 78 3.56 1.37 10.57
CA TYR A 78 2.72 2.52 10.87
C TYR A 78 1.37 2.06 11.44
N GLN A 79 1.17 2.28 12.74
CA GLN A 79 -0.12 2.02 13.38
C GLN A 79 -0.43 3.00 14.53
N PRO A 80 -0.96 4.20 14.22
CA PRO A 80 -1.28 5.21 15.22
C PRO A 80 -2.54 4.87 16.05
N GLU A 81 -3.50 4.12 15.50
CA GLU A 81 -4.78 3.84 16.17
C GLU A 81 -4.63 2.88 17.36
N TYR A 82 -3.73 1.90 17.22
CA TYR A 82 -3.50 0.86 18.23
C TYR A 82 -2.14 0.97 18.92
N GLN A 83 -1.35 2.02 18.64
CA GLN A 83 -0.10 2.37 19.35
C GLN A 83 0.85 1.18 19.61
N GLY A 84 1.03 0.32 18.61
CA GLY A 84 1.91 -0.86 18.71
C GLY A 84 1.27 -2.14 19.26
N ALA A 85 -0.02 -2.12 19.63
CA ALA A 85 -0.75 -3.31 20.08
C ALA A 85 -1.08 -4.30 18.95
N LEU A 86 -0.85 -3.93 17.68
CA LEU A 86 -0.97 -4.89 16.56
C LEU A 86 0.35 -5.60 16.35
N GLU A 87 0.32 -6.92 16.36
CA GLU A 87 1.48 -7.70 15.99
C GLU A 87 1.83 -7.55 14.51
N THR A 88 3.13 -7.59 14.22
CA THR A 88 3.61 -7.59 12.85
C THR A 88 3.69 -9.00 12.26
N THR A 89 3.38 -9.11 10.97
CA THR A 89 3.54 -10.32 10.16
C THR A 89 4.23 -10.01 8.84
N VAL A 90 5.01 -10.98 8.35
CA VAL A 90 5.61 -10.95 7.01
C VAL A 90 4.71 -11.73 6.07
N ALA A 91 4.42 -11.16 4.89
CA ALA A 91 3.44 -11.75 3.97
C ALA A 91 4.01 -12.96 3.21
N ASP A 92 5.29 -12.95 2.85
CA ASP A 92 5.97 -13.92 1.95
C ASP A 92 5.28 -14.12 0.58
N SER A 93 4.30 -13.29 0.26
CA SER A 93 3.45 -13.37 -0.93
C SER A 93 2.90 -11.98 -1.27
N TYR A 94 2.43 -11.80 -2.49
CA TYR A 94 1.76 -10.56 -2.95
C TYR A 94 0.25 -10.62 -2.72
N LEU A 95 -0.29 -11.79 -2.38
CA LEU A 95 -1.72 -12.02 -2.26
C LEU A 95 -2.27 -11.36 -0.99
N CYS A 96 -3.46 -10.80 -1.14
CA CYS A 96 -4.24 -10.22 -0.06
C CYS A 96 -4.64 -11.30 0.94
N SER A 97 -5.04 -12.48 0.45
CA SER A 97 -5.37 -13.66 1.28
C SER A 97 -4.25 -13.98 2.26
N ASP A 98 -3.02 -14.07 1.77
CA ASP A 98 -1.89 -14.55 2.56
C ASP A 98 -1.45 -13.49 3.56
N SER A 99 -1.33 -12.23 3.10
CA SER A 99 -0.91 -11.12 3.95
C SER A 99 -1.88 -10.88 5.10
N VAL A 100 -3.19 -10.81 4.83
CA VAL A 100 -4.19 -10.59 5.87
C VAL A 100 -4.47 -11.85 6.68
N GLY A 101 -4.41 -13.02 6.04
CA GLY A 101 -4.62 -14.33 6.67
C GLY A 101 -3.62 -14.60 7.77
N LYS A 102 -2.31 -14.45 7.49
CA LYS A 102 -1.25 -14.60 8.49
C LYS A 102 -1.42 -13.68 9.69
N PHE A 103 -1.84 -12.44 9.46
CA PHE A 103 -2.14 -11.50 10.55
C PHE A 103 -3.33 -11.97 11.40
N MET A 104 -4.42 -12.35 10.75
CA MET A 104 -5.63 -12.80 11.45
C MET A 104 -5.38 -14.05 12.28
N GLU A 105 -4.60 -15.01 11.76
CA GLU A 105 -4.19 -16.21 12.48
C GLU A 105 -3.35 -15.86 13.71
N LYS A 106 -2.32 -15.02 13.54
CA LYS A 106 -1.42 -14.61 14.63
C LYS A 106 -2.16 -13.87 15.75
N MET A 107 -3.02 -12.92 15.39
CA MET A 107 -3.80 -12.12 16.33
C MET A 107 -5.05 -12.85 16.85
N LYS A 108 -5.38 -14.01 16.30
CA LYS A 108 -6.61 -14.77 16.59
C LYS A 108 -7.88 -13.94 16.44
N VAL A 109 -7.97 -13.18 15.35
CA VAL A 109 -9.11 -12.30 15.06
C VAL A 109 -9.86 -12.72 13.79
N PRO A 110 -11.20 -12.57 13.75
CA PRO A 110 -11.96 -12.85 12.54
C PRO A 110 -11.75 -11.76 11.47
N TYR A 111 -12.16 -12.05 10.24
CA TYR A 111 -12.08 -11.07 9.15
C TYR A 111 -12.83 -9.77 9.47
N THR A 112 -13.94 -9.81 10.19
CA THR A 112 -14.72 -8.61 10.51
C THR A 112 -14.09 -7.70 11.58
N ASP A 113 -13.02 -8.16 12.25
CA ASP A 113 -12.42 -7.45 13.39
C ASP A 113 -11.84 -6.07 12.97
N PRO A 114 -12.10 -5.01 13.75
CA PRO A 114 -11.51 -3.69 13.54
C PRO A 114 -9.98 -3.70 13.45
N LYS A 115 -9.28 -4.52 14.25
CA LYS A 115 -7.82 -4.64 14.22
C LYS A 115 -7.30 -5.08 12.86
N ARG A 116 -8.03 -5.98 12.18
CA ARG A 116 -7.71 -6.40 10.81
C ARG A 116 -7.83 -5.23 9.84
N LYS A 117 -8.90 -4.44 9.91
CA LYS A 117 -9.10 -3.26 9.07
C LYS A 117 -7.98 -2.23 9.31
N ALA A 118 -7.66 -1.96 10.58
CA ALA A 118 -6.59 -1.05 10.96
C ALA A 118 -5.22 -1.53 10.48
N ARG A 119 -4.93 -2.84 10.57
CA ARG A 119 -3.72 -3.42 9.98
C ARG A 119 -3.64 -3.20 8.48
N CYS A 120 -4.73 -3.41 7.74
CA CYS A 120 -4.77 -3.14 6.31
C CYS A 120 -4.55 -1.65 5.98
N ALA A 121 -5.05 -0.74 6.83
CA ALA A 121 -4.78 0.70 6.70
C ALA A 121 -3.31 1.03 6.97
N GLY A 122 -2.71 0.46 8.03
CA GLY A 122 -1.29 0.61 8.34
C GLY A 122 -0.39 0.07 7.23
N ASN A 123 -0.71 -1.10 6.68
CA ASN A 123 -0.05 -1.63 5.49
C ASN A 123 -0.12 -0.66 4.31
N ALA A 124 -1.26 0.00 4.07
CA ALA A 124 -1.36 0.98 2.99
C ALA A 124 -0.45 2.18 3.23
N ALA A 125 -0.34 2.66 4.47
CA ALA A 125 0.57 3.73 4.84
C ALA A 125 2.05 3.31 4.66
N ASP A 126 2.43 2.12 5.14
CA ASP A 126 3.80 1.60 4.98
C ASP A 126 4.19 1.44 3.50
N VAL A 127 3.27 0.90 2.68
CA VAL A 127 3.46 0.79 1.22
C VAL A 127 3.61 2.17 0.57
N THR A 128 2.79 3.13 0.98
CA THR A 128 2.89 4.51 0.47
C THR A 128 4.24 5.11 0.80
N ARG A 129 4.69 4.99 2.07
CA ARG A 129 5.98 5.49 2.53
C ARG A 129 7.13 4.89 1.73
N TYR A 130 7.19 3.56 1.63
CA TYR A 130 8.26 2.89 0.88
C TYR A 130 8.24 3.27 -0.60
N MET A 131 7.06 3.34 -1.22
CA MET A 131 6.92 3.77 -2.61
C MET A 131 7.47 5.19 -2.81
N VAL A 132 7.14 6.13 -1.93
CA VAL A 132 7.66 7.52 -2.01
C VAL A 132 9.16 7.54 -1.79
N GLU A 133 9.69 6.84 -0.78
CA GLU A 133 11.15 6.74 -0.57
C GLU A 133 11.87 6.16 -1.79
N MET A 134 11.28 5.15 -2.44
CA MET A 134 11.80 4.54 -3.66
C MET A 134 11.76 5.51 -4.86
N LEU A 135 10.65 6.24 -5.04
CA LEU A 135 10.52 7.26 -6.09
C LEU A 135 11.51 8.42 -5.86
N ASN A 136 11.68 8.86 -4.62
CA ASN A 136 12.67 9.89 -4.26
C ASN A 136 14.09 9.45 -4.64
N ARG A 137 14.45 8.19 -4.37
CA ARG A 137 15.73 7.61 -4.83
C ARG A 137 15.84 7.60 -6.36
N HIS A 138 14.78 7.21 -7.07
CA HIS A 138 14.77 7.16 -8.54
C HIS A 138 14.95 8.55 -9.16
N PHE A 139 14.24 9.56 -8.65
CA PHE A 139 14.32 10.94 -9.12
C PHE A 139 15.48 11.73 -8.51
N LYS A 140 16.24 11.14 -7.58
CA LYS A 140 17.38 11.76 -6.89
C LYS A 140 16.99 13.04 -6.13
N VAL A 141 15.85 13.00 -5.44
CA VAL A 141 15.36 14.07 -4.56
C VAL A 141 15.36 13.60 -3.11
N SER A 142 15.72 14.49 -2.18
CA SER A 142 15.86 14.19 -0.73
C SER A 142 14.55 14.41 0.01
#